data_AF-A0AAD9K6W3-F1
#
_entry.id   AF-A0AAD9K6W3-F1
#
_cell.length_a   1.000
_cell.length_b   1.000
_cell.length_c   1.000
_cell.angle_alpha   90.00
_cell.angle_beta   90.00
_cell.angle_gamma   90.00
#
_symmetry.space_group_name_H-M   'P 1'
#
loop_
_entity.id
_entity.type
_entity.pdbx_description
1 polymer ?
#
loop_
_entity_poly.entity_id
_entity_poly.type
_entity_poly.pdbx_seq_one_letter_code
_entity_poly.pdbx_strand_id
1 'polypeptide(L)' 'MVTFISNGWGGRTSDKHIVEKSGLLDNLLPGDILMADRGFKISDDVAFYQAKLVIPDFKWNGL' A
#
# COMPACT_ATOMS: atom_id res chain seq x y z
N MET A 1 -17.80 -3.10 -2.04
CA MET A 1 -17.79 -2.26 -0.82
C MET A 1 -16.47 -1.55 -0.78
N VAL A 2 -16.45 -0.23 -0.57
CA VAL A 2 -15.22 0.54 -0.36
C VAL A 2 -15.15 0.87 1.12
N THR A 3 -14.05 0.51 1.78
CA THR A 3 -13.88 0.66 3.24
C THR A 3 -13.02 1.86 3.63
N PHE A 4 -12.24 2.39 2.69
CA PHE A 4 -11.33 3.50 2.94
C PHE A 4 -11.07 4.29 1.64
N ILE A 5 -11.08 5.61 1.75
CA ILE A 5 -10.62 6.55 0.73
C ILE A 5 -9.83 7.64 1.47
N SER A 6 -8.57 7.85 1.10
CA SER A 6 -7.77 8.92 1.70
C SER A 6 -8.20 10.29 1.18
N ASN A 7 -7.74 11.36 1.84
CA ASN A 7 -7.73 12.69 1.23
C ASN A 7 -6.95 12.68 -0.10
N GLY A 8 -7.27 13.62 -0.99
CA GLY A 8 -6.52 13.84 -2.22
C GLY A 8 -5.17 14.52 -1.96
N TRP A 9 -4.13 14.11 -2.68
CA TRP A 9 -2.77 14.65 -2.55
C TRP A 9 -2.32 15.28 -3.86
N GLY A 10 -1.82 16.51 -3.79
CA GLY A 10 -1.34 17.26 -4.96
C GLY A 10 0.17 17.17 -5.14
N GLY A 11 0.65 17.76 -6.25
CA GLY A 11 2.08 17.94 -6.53
C GLY A 11 2.81 16.63 -6.81
N ARG A 12 4.07 16.54 -6.36
CA ARG A 12 4.95 15.36 -6.50
C ARG A 12 5.06 14.57 -5.20
N THR A 13 3.94 14.45 -4.48
CA THR A 13 3.87 13.67 -3.23
C THR A 13 4.12 12.21 -3.57
N SER A 14 5.04 11.56 -2.86
CA SER A 14 5.34 10.13 -3.11
C SER A 14 4.27 9.23 -2.53
N ASP A 15 4.04 8.07 -3.14
CA ASP A 15 3.09 7.07 -2.66
C ASP A 15 3.38 6.66 -1.21
N LYS A 16 4.67 6.61 -0.84
CA LYS A 16 5.11 6.29 0.53
C LYS A 16 4.58 7.32 1.52
N HIS A 17 4.76 8.59 1.23
CA HIS A 17 4.26 9.66 2.09
C HIS A 17 2.74 9.61 2.23
N ILE A 18 2.03 9.31 1.12
CA ILE A 18 0.58 9.17 1.13
C ILE A 18 0.17 8.03 2.06
N VAL A 19 0.77 6.84 1.96
CA VAL A 19 0.41 5.71 2.82
C VAL A 19 0.70 5.99 4.29
N GLU A 20 1.87 6.55 4.60
CA GLU A 20 2.27 6.91 5.97
C GLU A 20 1.36 7.97 6.62
N LYS A 21 0.72 8.84 5.83
CA LYS A 21 -0.05 10.00 6.33
C LYS A 21 -1.56 9.93 6.08
N SER A 22 -2.01 9.00 5.26
CA SER A 22 -3.44 8.88 4.90
C SER A 22 -4.29 8.22 5.98
N GLY A 23 -3.68 7.54 6.97
CA GLY A 23 -4.39 6.70 7.94
C GLY A 23 -4.74 5.32 7.38
N LEU A 24 -4.23 4.94 6.20
CA LEU A 24 -4.46 3.60 5.64
C LEU A 24 -3.91 2.50 6.57
N LEU A 25 -2.67 2.67 7.04
CA LEU A 25 -1.97 1.67 7.86
C LEU A 25 -2.67 1.41 9.19
N ASP A 26 -3.34 2.41 9.75
CA ASP A 26 -4.06 2.28 11.03
C ASP A 26 -5.28 1.34 10.94
N ASN A 27 -5.71 1.00 9.72
CA ASN A 27 -6.77 0.02 9.48
C ASN A 27 -6.25 -1.41 9.32
N LEU A 28 -4.93 -1.62 9.28
CA LEU A 28 -4.34 -2.94 9.12
C LEU A 28 -4.47 -3.74 10.42
N LEU A 29 -4.89 -5.00 10.26
CA LEU A 29 -4.87 -5.99 11.32
C LEU A 29 -3.69 -6.96 11.13
N PRO A 30 -3.19 -7.56 12.22
CA PRO A 30 -2.18 -8.61 12.12
C PRO A 30 -2.60 -9.73 11.17
N GLY A 31 -1.76 -10.06 10.22
CA GLY A 31 -2.00 -11.07 9.19
C GLY A 31 -2.60 -10.54 7.87
N ASP A 32 -2.97 -9.26 7.80
CA ASP A 32 -3.48 -8.66 6.56
C ASP A 32 -2.45 -8.67 5.43
N ILE A 33 -2.96 -8.64 4.19
CA ILE A 33 -2.15 -8.54 2.98
C ILE A 33 -2.45 -7.21 2.29
N LEU A 34 -1.44 -6.35 2.22
CA LEU A 34 -1.47 -5.14 1.42
C LEU A 34 -0.85 -5.42 0.05
N MET A 35 -1.62 -5.24 -1.02
CA MET A 35 -1.11 -5.39 -2.38
C MET A 35 -0.78 -4.02 -2.97
N ALA A 36 0.35 -3.90 -3.66
CA ALA A 36 0.79 -2.61 -4.19
C ALA A 36 1.63 -2.76 -5.46
N ASP A 37 1.74 -1.66 -6.22
CA ASP A 37 2.46 -1.65 -7.49
C ASP A 37 3.97 -1.82 -7.33
N ARG A 38 4.60 -2.31 -8.40
CA ARG A 38 6.05 -2.55 -8.42
C ARG A 38 6.82 -1.26 -8.12
N GLY A 39 7.81 -1.38 -7.24
CA GLY A 39 8.66 -0.26 -6.84
C GLY A 39 8.15 0.47 -5.59
N PHE A 40 7.01 0.04 -5.04
CA PHE A 40 6.50 0.64 -3.81
C PHE A 40 7.25 0.13 -2.57
N LYS A 41 7.97 1.02 -1.89
CA LYS A 41 8.89 0.72 -0.79
C LYS A 41 8.27 1.04 0.59
N ILE A 42 7.27 0.25 0.99
CA ILE A 42 6.58 0.39 2.30
C ILE A 42 6.54 -0.92 3.11
N SER A 43 7.45 -1.86 2.81
CA SER A 43 7.47 -3.18 3.46
C SER A 43 7.59 -3.08 4.98
N ASP A 44 8.45 -2.18 5.46
CA ASP A 44 8.75 -2.03 6.88
C ASP A 44 7.57 -1.38 7.60
N ASP A 45 6.95 -0.39 6.96
CA ASP A 45 5.76 0.30 7.46
C ASP A 45 4.59 -0.69 7.62
N VAL A 46 4.39 -1.59 6.65
CA VAL A 46 3.36 -2.64 6.71
C VAL A 46 3.70 -3.73 7.74
N ALA A 47 4.97 -4.13 7.81
CA ALA A 47 5.43 -5.16 8.74
C ALA A 47 5.30 -4.72 10.22
N PHE A 48 5.40 -3.42 10.51
CA PHE A 48 5.16 -2.87 11.85
C PHE A 48 3.77 -3.24 12.39
N TYR A 49 2.77 -3.31 11.51
CA TYR A 49 1.39 -3.72 11.84
C TYR A 49 1.16 -5.23 11.74
N GLN A 50 2.25 -6.02 11.67
CA GLN A 50 2.21 -7.49 11.49
C GLN A 50 1.44 -7.93 10.23
N ALA A 51 1.37 -7.05 9.23
CA ALA A 51 0.79 -7.31 7.92
C ALA A 51 1.90 -7.60 6.89
N LYS A 52 1.51 -8.01 5.69
CA LYS A 52 2.43 -8.35 4.61
C LYS A 52 2.18 -7.51 3.36
N LEU A 53 3.23 -6.87 2.86
CA LEU A 53 3.23 -6.28 1.53
C LEU A 53 3.44 -7.35 0.46
N VAL A 54 2.55 -7.40 -0.53
CA VAL A 54 2.66 -8.26 -1.72
C VAL A 54 2.72 -7.38 -2.95
N ILE A 55 3.81 -7.52 -3.70
CA ILE A 55 3.95 -6.90 -5.01
C ILE A 55 3.69 -8.00 -6.06
N PRO A 56 2.55 -7.98 -6.77
CA PRO A 56 2.30 -8.96 -7.82
C PRO A 56 3.34 -8.79 -8.94
N ASP A 57 3.91 -9.90 -9.38
CA ASP A 57 4.70 -9.91 -10.60
C ASP A 57 3.74 -10.02 -11.80
N PHE A 58 3.22 -8.88 -12.25
CA PHE A 58 2.41 -8.85 -13.46
C PHE A 58 3.33 -9.04 -14.67
N LYS A 59 3.49 -10.30 -15.09
CA LYS A 59 4.07 -10.62 -16.39
C LYS A 59 2.96 -10.53 -17.41
N TRP A 60 3.07 -9.55 -18.31
CA TRP A 60 2.25 -9.52 -19.51
C TRP A 60 2.64 -10.72 -20.39
N ASN A 61 1.85 -11.79 -20.32
CA ASN A 61 1.98 -12.93 -21.21
C ASN A 61 1.15 -12.59 -22.44
N GLY A 62 1.72 -11.85 -23.39
CA GLY A 62 1.02 -11.26 -24.55
C GLY A 62 0.45 -12.28 -25.53
N LEU A 63 -0.57 -13.03 -25.11
CA LEU A 63 -1.48 -13.79 -25.95
C LEU A 63 -2.73 -12.95 -26.26
#